data_AF-A0A378MEK3-F1
#
_entry.id   AF-A0A378MEK3-F1
#
_cell.length_a   1.000
_cell.length_b   1.000
_cell.length_c   1.000
_cell.angle_alpha   90.00
_cell.angle_beta   90.00
_cell.angle_gamma   90.00
#
_symmetry.space_group_name_H-M   'P 1'
#
loop_
_entity.id
_entity.type
_entity.pdbx_description
1 polymer ?
#
loop_
_entity_poly.entity_id
_entity_poly.type
_entity_poly.pdbx_seq_one_letter_code
_entity_poly.pdbx_strand_id
1 'polypeptide(L)'
;MEKLTLGGKFDWFMDTLEKSGMFILKLSNEEIETFIFEDLIVGVTSFFSKNNLIELKENGLIDENIEEQAALFREKVLNLDNTSLWNISSVRQSSEWLDVFKLSDDMKNELHERWSDEEIEYLKTI
;
A
#
# COMPACT_ATOMS: atom_id res chain seq x y z
N MET A 1 9.54 -4.81 -21.29
CA MET A 1 9.06 -3.94 -20.20
C MET A 1 10.26 -3.17 -19.70
N GLU A 2 10.23 -1.85 -19.77
CA GLU A 2 11.32 -1.02 -19.25
C GLU A 2 11.33 -1.08 -17.72
N LYS A 3 12.52 -0.98 -17.11
CA LYS A 3 12.65 -0.96 -15.65
C LYS A 3 12.13 0.40 -15.15
N LEU A 4 11.21 0.39 -14.20
CA LEU A 4 10.74 1.62 -13.55
C LEU A 4 11.91 2.38 -12.91
N THR A 5 11.84 3.71 -12.98
CA THR A 5 12.73 4.60 -12.23
C THR A 5 12.47 4.47 -10.73
N LEU A 6 13.34 5.06 -9.91
CA LEU A 6 13.17 5.06 -8.46
C LEU A 6 11.88 5.79 -8.07
N GLY A 7 11.66 6.99 -8.62
CA GLY A 7 10.45 7.77 -8.41
C GLY A 7 9.21 7.04 -8.92
N GLY A 8 9.28 6.37 -10.07
CA GLY A 8 8.17 5.55 -10.56
C GLY A 8 7.81 4.40 -9.61
N LYS A 9 8.79 3.76 -8.96
CA LYS A 9 8.52 2.74 -7.93
C LYS A 9 7.87 3.35 -6.70
N PHE A 10 8.32 4.53 -6.29
CA PHE A 10 7.75 5.25 -5.16
C PHE A 10 6.32 5.72 -5.44
N ASP A 11 6.04 6.19 -6.65
CA ASP A 11 4.70 6.57 -7.08
C ASP A 11 3.73 5.40 -6.99
N TRP A 12 4.10 4.25 -7.56
CA TRP A 12 3.28 3.05 -7.45
C TRP A 12 3.15 2.49 -6.03
N PHE A 13 4.17 2.67 -5.19
CA PHE A 13 4.09 2.36 -3.77
C PHE A 13 3.03 3.24 -3.09
N MET A 14 3.07 4.56 -3.33
CA MET A 14 2.09 5.52 -2.80
C MET A 14 0.67 5.24 -3.32
N ASP A 15 0.51 5.03 -4.63
CA ASP A 15 -0.79 4.71 -5.24
C ASP A 15 -1.40 3.46 -4.60
N THR A 16 -0.60 2.41 -4.39
CA THR A 16 -1.06 1.19 -3.71
C THR A 16 -1.56 1.47 -2.27
N LEU A 17 -0.88 2.35 -1.52
CA LEU A 17 -1.35 2.78 -0.21
C LEU A 17 -2.66 3.56 -0.31
N GLU A 18 -2.82 4.44 -1.29
CA GLU A 18 -4.04 5.21 -1.50
C GLU A 18 -5.25 4.34 -1.88
N LYS A 19 -5.04 3.15 -2.44
CA LYS A 19 -6.11 2.16 -2.68
C LYS A 19 -6.55 1.41 -1.44
N SER A 20 -5.96 1.70 -0.28
CA SER A 20 -6.27 1.03 0.98
C SER A 20 -6.34 2.02 2.14
N GLY A 21 -7.06 1.65 3.18
CA GLY A 21 -7.25 2.51 4.36
C GLY A 21 -8.67 2.45 4.89
N MET A 22 -8.89 3.07 6.05
CA MET A 22 -10.18 2.99 6.73
C MET A 22 -11.32 3.66 5.94
N PHE A 23 -10.99 4.51 4.96
CA PHE A 23 -11.96 5.11 4.06
C PHE A 23 -12.71 4.07 3.22
N ILE A 24 -12.09 2.92 2.93
CA ILE A 24 -12.68 1.80 2.16
C ILE A 24 -14.02 1.35 2.75
N LEU A 25 -14.16 1.41 4.07
CA LEU A 25 -15.39 1.02 4.78
C LEU A 25 -16.61 1.86 4.41
N LYS A 26 -16.42 3.03 3.81
CA LYS A 26 -17.48 3.96 3.39
C LYS A 26 -17.80 3.88 1.90
N LEU A 27 -17.02 3.14 1.12
CA LEU A 27 -17.20 2.99 -0.32
C LEU A 27 -18.38 2.06 -0.65
N SER A 28 -18.85 2.15 -1.88
CA SER A 28 -19.80 1.18 -2.46
C SER A 28 -19.13 -0.18 -2.67
N ASN A 29 -19.94 -1.21 -2.94
CA ASN A 29 -19.43 -2.55 -3.20
C ASN A 29 -18.59 -2.60 -4.48
N GLU A 30 -19.01 -1.91 -5.55
CA GLU A 30 -18.27 -1.83 -6.82
C GLU A 30 -16.89 -1.16 -6.62
N GLU A 31 -16.85 -0.06 -5.87
CA GLU A 31 -15.58 0.61 -5.55
C GLU A 31 -14.65 -0.26 -4.70
N ILE A 32 -15.19 -1.03 -3.74
CA ILE A 32 -14.40 -2.00 -2.97
C ILE A 32 -13.83 -3.08 -3.88
N GLU A 33 -14.62 -3.59 -4.83
CA GLU A 33 -14.15 -4.60 -5.77
C GLU A 33 -12.96 -4.10 -6.58
N THR A 34 -13.07 -2.90 -7.17
CA THR A 34 -11.96 -2.29 -7.92
C THR A 34 -10.76 -2.02 -7.01
N PHE A 35 -10.94 -1.33 -5.89
CA PHE A 35 -9.79 -0.89 -5.09
C PHE A 35 -9.07 -2.05 -4.42
N ILE A 36 -9.80 -3.03 -3.90
CA ILE A 36 -9.22 -4.11 -3.09
C ILE A 36 -8.91 -5.35 -3.93
N PHE A 37 -9.88 -5.83 -4.71
CA PHE A 37 -9.76 -7.11 -5.39
C PHE A 37 -9.12 -7.02 -6.77
N GLU A 38 -9.00 -5.81 -7.34
CA GLU A 38 -8.31 -5.57 -8.61
C GLU A 38 -7.00 -4.81 -8.39
N ASP A 39 -7.06 -3.59 -7.83
CA ASP A 39 -5.91 -2.68 -7.76
C ASP A 39 -4.92 -3.07 -6.64
N LEU A 40 -5.40 -3.19 -5.40
CA LEU A 40 -4.53 -3.39 -4.23
C LEU A 40 -3.71 -4.68 -4.34
N ILE A 41 -4.34 -5.80 -4.73
CA ILE A 41 -3.65 -7.09 -4.82
C ILE A 41 -2.52 -7.07 -5.87
N VAL A 42 -2.74 -6.38 -6.99
CA VAL A 42 -1.72 -6.16 -8.03
C VAL A 42 -0.61 -5.26 -7.50
N GLY A 43 -0.96 -4.18 -6.81
CA GLY A 43 -0.01 -3.23 -6.24
C GLY A 43 0.90 -3.87 -5.19
N VAL A 44 0.32 -4.61 -4.24
CA VAL A 44 1.05 -5.33 -3.18
C VAL A 44 1.96 -6.43 -3.74
N THR A 45 1.49 -7.17 -4.75
CA THR A 45 2.30 -8.23 -5.36
C THR A 45 3.49 -7.65 -6.12
N SER A 46 3.34 -6.47 -6.73
CA SER A 46 4.33 -5.86 -7.61
C SER A 46 5.27 -4.89 -6.87
N PHE A 47 4.72 -3.85 -6.25
CA PHE A 47 5.47 -2.69 -5.77
C PHE A 47 5.98 -2.85 -4.34
N PHE A 48 5.31 -3.66 -3.53
CA PHE A 48 5.74 -3.99 -2.16
C PHE A 48 6.70 -5.18 -2.09
N SER A 49 7.29 -5.60 -3.22
CA SER A 49 8.29 -6.65 -3.21
C SER A 49 9.50 -6.26 -2.36
N LYS A 50 10.11 -7.23 -1.67
CA LYS A 50 11.28 -7.00 -0.79
C LYS A 50 12.39 -6.17 -1.46
N ASN A 51 12.69 -6.47 -2.72
CA ASN A 51 13.74 -5.75 -3.45
C ASN A 51 13.38 -4.28 -3.69
N ASN A 52 12.12 -3.97 -3.99
CA ASN A 52 11.69 -2.58 -4.15
C ASN A 52 11.73 -1.83 -2.82
N LEU A 53 11.26 -2.45 -1.73
CA LEU A 53 11.27 -1.82 -0.41
C LEU A 53 12.71 -1.51 0.06
N ILE A 54 13.64 -2.44 -0.14
CA ILE A 54 15.07 -2.23 0.14
C ILE A 54 15.60 -1.05 -0.70
N GLU A 55 15.31 -1.00 -1.99
CA GLU A 55 15.79 0.05 -2.88
C GLU A 55 15.23 1.43 -2.52
N LEU A 56 13.94 1.51 -2.14
CA LEU A 56 13.33 2.75 -1.65
C LEU A 56 13.99 3.23 -0.35
N LYS A 57 14.29 2.31 0.57
CA LYS A 57 14.98 2.62 1.83
C LYS A 57 16.43 3.06 1.61
N GLU A 58 17.18 2.33 0.77
CA GLU A 58 18.59 2.63 0.49
C GLU A 58 18.77 4.03 -0.13
N ASN A 59 17.75 4.53 -0.84
CA ASN A 59 17.74 5.88 -1.39
C ASN A 59 17.05 6.91 -0.49
N GLY A 60 16.56 6.51 0.69
CA GLY A 60 16.04 7.39 1.72
C GLY A 60 14.60 7.87 1.53
N LEU A 61 13.86 7.31 0.55
CA LEU A 61 12.47 7.68 0.27
C LEU A 61 11.54 7.19 1.38
N ILE A 62 11.83 6.00 1.90
CA ILE A 62 11.23 5.43 3.12
C ILE A 62 12.33 5.15 4.15
N ASP A 63 11.98 5.00 5.42
CA ASP A 63 12.90 4.55 6.45
C ASP A 63 12.70 3.07 6.82
N GLU A 64 13.47 2.59 7.81
CA GLU A 64 13.41 1.20 8.28
C GLU A 64 12.05 0.84 8.88
N ASN A 65 11.39 1.78 9.58
CA ASN A 65 10.07 1.54 10.17
C ASN A 65 9.01 1.37 9.08
N ILE A 66 9.00 2.25 8.08
CA ILE A 66 8.08 2.15 6.94
C ILE A 66 8.37 0.89 6.11
N GLU A 67 9.63 0.49 5.93
CA GLU A 67 9.98 -0.76 5.26
C GLU A 67 9.38 -1.99 5.97
N GLU A 68 9.54 -2.08 7.29
CA GLU A 68 9.00 -3.18 8.10
C GLU A 68 7.47 -3.21 8.06
N GLN A 69 6.82 -2.06 8.19
CA GLN A 69 5.36 -1.94 8.08
C GLN A 69 4.86 -2.32 6.69
N ALA A 70 5.55 -1.90 5.62
CA ALA A 70 5.19 -2.25 4.25
C ALA A 70 5.34 -3.76 4.00
N ALA A 71 6.39 -4.39 4.53
CA ALA A 71 6.55 -5.83 4.46
C ALA A 71 5.41 -6.59 5.17
N LEU A 72 5.02 -6.12 6.37
CA LEU A 72 3.91 -6.69 7.13
C LEU A 72 2.56 -6.46 6.44
N PHE A 73 2.33 -5.27 5.91
CA PHE A 73 1.13 -4.93 5.14
C PHE A 73 0.97 -5.88 3.95
N ARG A 74 2.05 -6.08 3.18
CA ARG A 74 2.08 -7.04 2.08
C ARG A 74 1.77 -8.45 2.53
N GLU A 75 2.41 -8.91 3.60
CA GLU A 75 2.18 -10.25 4.14
C GLU A 75 0.70 -10.45 4.52
N LYS A 76 0.11 -9.49 5.24
CA LYS A 76 -1.30 -9.55 5.66
C LYS A 76 -2.25 -9.61 4.46
N VAL A 77 -2.05 -8.77 3.44
CA VAL A 77 -2.90 -8.78 2.24
C VAL A 77 -2.78 -10.12 1.49
N LEU A 78 -1.56 -10.63 1.29
CA LEU A 78 -1.35 -11.91 0.59
C LEU A 78 -1.88 -13.11 1.37
N ASN A 79 -1.89 -13.05 2.71
CA ASN A 79 -2.48 -14.09 3.55
C ASN A 79 -4.01 -14.07 3.53
N LEU A 80 -4.63 -12.96 3.12
CA LEU A 80 -6.09 -12.85 2.94
C LEU A 80 -6.52 -13.31 1.54
N ASP A 81 -5.64 -13.18 0.54
CA ASP A 81 -5.91 -13.57 -0.84
C ASP A 81 -6.33 -15.05 -0.94
N ASN A 82 -7.35 -15.30 -1.77
CA ASN A 82 -7.95 -16.63 -1.98
C ASN A 82 -8.46 -17.34 -0.71
N THR A 83 -8.67 -16.63 0.40
CA THR A 83 -9.27 -17.19 1.63
C THR A 83 -10.77 -16.91 1.75
N SER A 84 -11.43 -17.46 2.77
CA SER A 84 -12.81 -17.12 3.10
C SER A 84 -13.00 -15.66 3.52
N LEU A 85 -11.92 -14.93 3.82
CA LEU A 85 -11.96 -13.50 4.14
C LEU A 85 -11.84 -12.61 2.89
N TRP A 86 -11.62 -13.18 1.70
CA TRP A 86 -11.54 -12.45 0.44
C TRP A 86 -12.92 -12.15 -0.15
N ASN A 87 -13.71 -11.36 0.57
CA ASN A 87 -15.04 -10.91 0.15
C ASN A 87 -15.41 -9.58 0.80
N ILE A 88 -16.38 -8.87 0.21
CA ILE A 88 -16.81 -7.53 0.66
C ILE A 88 -17.30 -7.52 2.12
N SER A 89 -18.03 -8.55 2.55
CA SER A 89 -18.55 -8.62 3.91
C SER A 89 -17.40 -8.63 4.92
N SER A 90 -16.37 -9.44 4.67
CA SER A 90 -15.16 -9.49 5.50
C SER A 90 -14.37 -8.19 5.44
N VAL A 91 -14.19 -7.59 4.25
CA VAL A 91 -13.53 -6.27 4.10
C VAL A 91 -14.13 -5.23 5.04
N ARG A 92 -15.45 -5.23 5.24
CA ARG A 92 -16.13 -4.23 6.06
C ARG A 92 -16.02 -4.41 7.57
N GLN A 93 -15.73 -5.62 8.05
CA GLN A 93 -15.95 -5.93 9.47
C GLN A 93 -14.91 -6.85 10.11
N SER A 94 -14.11 -7.56 9.32
CA SER A 94 -13.14 -8.50 9.87
C SER A 94 -11.96 -7.74 10.44
N SER A 95 -11.48 -8.16 11.60
CA SER A 95 -10.32 -7.54 12.25
C SER A 95 -9.07 -7.59 11.38
N GLU A 96 -8.92 -8.62 10.57
CA GLU A 96 -7.79 -8.80 9.66
C GLU A 96 -7.73 -7.70 8.58
N TRP A 97 -8.87 -7.36 7.99
CA TRP A 97 -8.94 -6.26 7.02
C TRP A 97 -8.80 -4.89 7.69
N LEU A 98 -9.38 -4.71 8.88
CA LEU A 98 -9.22 -3.47 9.65
C LEU A 98 -7.75 -3.24 10.03
N ASP A 99 -7.01 -4.29 10.37
CA ASP A 99 -5.57 -4.21 10.62
C ASP A 99 -4.80 -3.79 9.35
N VAL A 100 -5.14 -4.35 8.18
CA VAL A 100 -4.53 -3.98 6.89
C VAL A 100 -4.76 -2.49 6.60
N PHE A 101 -5.99 -2.02 6.76
CA PHE A 101 -6.35 -0.63 6.51
C PHE A 101 -5.68 0.34 7.47
N LYS A 102 -5.61 -0.04 8.74
CA LYS A 102 -4.89 0.76 9.73
C LYS A 102 -3.40 0.88 9.40
N LEU A 103 -2.75 -0.22 9.03
CA LEU A 103 -1.33 -0.17 8.60
C LEU A 103 -1.12 0.75 7.41
N SER A 104 -2.02 0.74 6.42
CA SER A 104 -1.94 1.66 5.29
C SER A 104 -2.06 3.12 5.72
N ASP A 105 -3.06 3.44 6.56
CA ASP A 105 -3.26 4.80 7.06
C ASP A 105 -2.09 5.27 7.94
N ASP A 106 -1.55 4.39 8.81
CA ASP A 106 -0.39 4.69 9.65
C ASP A 106 0.85 5.00 8.78
N MET A 107 1.15 4.18 7.76
CA MET A 107 2.26 4.44 6.83
C MET A 107 2.09 5.74 6.05
N LYS A 108 0.89 6.05 5.55
CA LYS A 108 0.62 7.32 4.87
C LYS A 108 0.89 8.51 5.80
N ASN A 109 0.41 8.45 7.04
CA ASN A 109 0.66 9.51 8.02
C ASN A 109 2.16 9.69 8.28
N GLU A 110 2.92 8.60 8.50
CA GLU A 110 4.37 8.68 8.71
C GLU A 110 5.11 9.28 7.50
N LEU A 111 4.68 8.96 6.28
CA LEU A 111 5.22 9.56 5.06
C LEU A 111 4.98 11.06 4.98
N HIS A 112 3.77 11.52 5.34
CA HIS A 112 3.43 12.95 5.40
C HIS A 112 4.04 13.69 6.60
N GLU A 113 4.46 12.99 7.65
CA GLU A 113 5.28 13.57 8.72
C GLU A 113 6.73 13.78 8.27
N ARG A 114 7.22 12.93 7.37
CA ARG A 114 8.58 12.97 6.84
C ARG A 114 8.75 13.93 5.67
N TRP A 115 7.76 13.98 4.78
CA TRP A 115 7.78 14.71 3.53
C TRP A 115 6.51 15.54 3.38
N SER A 116 6.66 16.77 2.89
CA SER A 116 5.52 17.56 2.43
C SER A 116 4.91 16.97 1.15
N ASP A 117 3.66 17.34 0.84
CA ASP A 117 2.99 16.90 -0.39
C ASP A 117 3.79 17.30 -1.64
N GLU A 118 4.41 18.48 -1.64
CA GLU A 118 5.26 18.97 -2.74
C GLU A 118 6.52 18.13 -2.90
N GLU A 119 7.13 17.70 -1.80
CA GLU A 119 8.30 16.80 -1.81
C GLU A 119 7.92 15.40 -2.27
N ILE A 120 6.78 14.86 -1.84
CA ILE A 120 6.26 13.57 -2.31
C ILE A 120 6.09 13.59 -3.83
N GLU A 121 5.43 14.64 -4.37
CA GLU A 121 5.26 14.78 -5.82
C GLU A 121 6.59 14.90 -6.56
N TYR A 122 7.57 15.61 -6.00
CA TYR A 122 8.91 15.64 -6.57
C TYR A 122 9.59 14.26 -6.54
N LEU A 123 9.53 13.54 -5.42
CA LEU A 123 10.15 12.21 -5.24
C LEU A 123 9.57 11.17 -6.21
N LYS A 124 8.32 11.31 -6.65
CA LYS A 124 7.71 10.45 -7.69
C LYS A 124 8.38 10.60 -9.06
N THR A 125 9.16 11.66 -9.28
CA THR A 125 9.76 11.98 -10.60
C THR A 125 11.22 11.57 -10.77
N ILE A 126 11.91 11.17 -9.70
CA ILE A 126 13.36 10.93 -9.70
C ILE A 126 13.80 9.58 -10.31
#